data_AF-A0A936U648-F1
#
_entry.id   AF-A0A936U648-F1
#
_cell.length_a   1.000
_cell.length_b   1.000
_cell.length_c   1.000
_cell.angle_alpha   90.00
_cell.angle_beta   90.00
_cell.angle_gamma   90.00
#
_symmetry.space_group_name_H-M   'P 1'
#
loop_
_entity.id
_entity.type
_entity.pdbx_description
1 polymer ?
#
loop_
_entity_poly.entity_id
_entity_poly.type
_entity_poly.pdbx_seq_one_letter_code
_entity_poly.pdbx_strand_id
1 'polypeptide(L)'
;MPAETVFQVIGAGRVGLALVSMGPAHLLRRGEPVLAQAGPIAVCARNDDLEDVLRLVPADRRGDLCFVQNGLLGPWFAERGLQDATRALLYFAVPSRGAAVEDGGGTVVTGPWAEALVTRLGQGGVAAQVVSAARFEAEAVEKLLWSCVFGLLAEVYKAPVGQLIVERRAEISTLTDELLDVAAEAGLPRPQGDVVGRLVAYSARIPSYQGGLKELPWRNGWFLARRVTPLHGALMAQTTAAR
;
A
#
# COMPACT_ATOMS: atom_id res chain seq x y z
N MET A 1 3.25 2.16 -33.54
CA MET A 1 2.66 2.12 -32.19
C MET A 1 2.96 0.75 -31.61
N PRO A 2 3.69 0.62 -30.49
CA PRO A 2 3.79 -0.68 -29.83
C PRO A 2 2.39 -1.17 -29.47
N ALA A 3 2.15 -2.48 -29.58
CA ALA A 3 0.88 -3.08 -29.19
C ALA A 3 0.58 -2.76 -27.73
N GLU A 4 -0.67 -2.39 -27.42
CA GLU A 4 -1.06 -2.05 -26.06
C GLU A 4 -0.99 -3.29 -25.15
N THR A 5 -0.35 -3.17 -23.99
CA THR A 5 -0.20 -4.28 -23.04
C THR A 5 -1.55 -4.61 -22.40
N VAL A 6 -2.03 -5.84 -22.62
CA VAL A 6 -3.26 -6.34 -22.00
C VAL A 6 -2.94 -6.87 -20.61
N PHE A 7 -3.61 -6.32 -19.58
CA PHE A 7 -3.44 -6.77 -18.20
C PHE A 7 -4.43 -7.87 -17.87
N GLN A 8 -4.05 -8.79 -17.00
CA GLN A 8 -5.01 -9.58 -16.23
C GLN A 8 -5.14 -8.94 -14.85
N VAL A 9 -6.36 -8.77 -14.35
CA VAL A 9 -6.61 -8.07 -13.08
C VAL A 9 -7.39 -8.99 -12.14
N ILE A 10 -6.74 -9.43 -11.05
CA ILE A 10 -7.36 -10.29 -10.06
C ILE A 10 -8.00 -9.44 -8.97
N GLY A 11 -9.33 -9.47 -8.88
CA GLY A 11 -10.11 -8.79 -7.83
C GLY A 11 -10.93 -7.62 -8.33
N ALA A 12 -12.26 -7.74 -8.25
CA ALA A 12 -13.24 -6.73 -8.68
C ALA A 12 -13.55 -5.64 -7.62
N GLY A 13 -12.55 -5.34 -6.78
CA GLY A 13 -12.59 -4.24 -5.81
C GLY A 13 -12.40 -2.88 -6.50
N ARG A 14 -12.38 -1.82 -5.71
CA ARG A 14 -12.24 -0.44 -6.24
C ARG A 14 -10.96 -0.25 -7.06
N VAL A 15 -9.81 -0.72 -6.55
CA VAL A 15 -8.52 -0.63 -7.23
C VAL A 15 -8.50 -1.46 -8.51
N GLY A 16 -8.99 -2.70 -8.48
CA GLY A 16 -9.01 -3.55 -9.67
C GLY A 16 -9.92 -3.00 -10.77
N LEU A 17 -11.11 -2.52 -10.42
CA LEU A 17 -12.00 -1.86 -11.39
C LEU A 17 -11.40 -0.57 -11.96
N ALA A 18 -10.68 0.20 -11.14
CA ALA A 18 -9.95 1.36 -11.63
C ALA A 18 -8.89 0.95 -12.67
N LEU A 19 -8.04 -0.04 -12.39
CA LEU A 19 -7.04 -0.53 -13.34
C LEU A 19 -7.64 -1.09 -14.64
N VAL A 20 -8.83 -1.68 -14.58
CA VAL A 20 -9.58 -2.13 -15.77
C VAL A 20 -10.07 -0.93 -16.59
N SER A 21 -10.53 0.15 -15.95
CA SER A 21 -10.96 1.36 -16.67
C SER A 21 -9.81 2.13 -17.33
N MET A 22 -8.56 1.86 -16.93
CA MET A 22 -7.37 2.55 -17.42
C MET A 22 -6.82 1.98 -18.73
N GLY A 23 -7.31 0.82 -19.21
CA GLY A 23 -6.85 0.24 -20.46
C GLY A 23 -7.25 -1.23 -20.61
N PRO A 24 -6.89 -1.89 -21.73
CA PRO A 24 -7.29 -3.26 -22.04
C PRO A 24 -6.97 -4.23 -20.90
N ALA A 25 -7.97 -4.92 -20.38
CA ALA A 25 -7.78 -5.85 -19.28
C ALA A 25 -8.81 -6.99 -19.27
N HIS A 26 -8.37 -8.13 -18.77
CA HIS A 26 -9.22 -9.25 -18.38
C HIS A 26 -9.42 -9.21 -16.86
N LEU A 27 -10.62 -8.87 -16.40
CA LEU A 27 -10.96 -8.90 -14.99
C LEU A 27 -11.27 -10.34 -14.55
N LEU A 28 -10.49 -10.84 -13.60
CA LEU A 28 -10.63 -12.16 -12.98
C LEU A 28 -11.27 -12.03 -11.60
N ARG A 29 -12.35 -12.77 -11.37
CA ARG A 29 -13.03 -12.87 -10.07
C ARG A 29 -12.43 -13.99 -9.23
N ARG A 30 -12.87 -14.06 -7.96
CA ARG A 30 -12.43 -15.09 -7.02
C ARG A 30 -12.69 -16.49 -7.59
N GLY A 31 -11.66 -17.32 -7.62
CA GLY A 31 -11.74 -18.70 -8.11
C GLY A 31 -11.55 -18.86 -9.62
N GLU A 32 -11.55 -17.76 -10.40
CA GLU A 32 -11.25 -17.82 -11.83
C GLU A 32 -9.74 -17.98 -12.05
N PRO A 33 -9.30 -18.92 -12.90
CA PRO A 33 -7.88 -19.13 -13.17
C PRO A 33 -7.32 -18.01 -14.05
N VAL A 34 -6.01 -17.77 -13.91
CA VAL A 34 -5.26 -16.89 -14.82
C VAL A 34 -5.28 -17.46 -16.24
N LEU A 35 -5.50 -16.59 -17.22
CA LEU A 35 -5.47 -16.95 -18.64
C LEU A 35 -4.03 -17.21 -19.10
N ALA A 36 -3.87 -18.14 -20.04
CA ALA A 36 -2.56 -18.50 -20.60
C ALA A 36 -1.83 -17.35 -21.31
N GLN A 37 -2.53 -16.25 -21.61
CA GLN A 37 -1.96 -15.06 -22.23
C GLN A 37 -0.82 -14.47 -21.40
N ALA A 38 0.36 -14.34 -22.01
CA ALA A 38 1.52 -13.68 -21.43
C ALA A 38 1.25 -12.18 -21.17
N GLY A 39 1.91 -11.63 -20.15
CA GLY A 39 1.76 -10.24 -19.76
C GLY A 39 1.46 -10.07 -18.27
N PRO A 40 1.38 -8.83 -17.80
CA PRO A 40 1.29 -8.49 -16.39
C PRO A 40 -0.05 -8.92 -15.77
N ILE A 41 0.01 -9.40 -14.54
CA ILE A 41 -1.13 -9.82 -13.74
C ILE A 41 -1.22 -8.93 -12.50
N ALA A 42 -2.09 -7.92 -12.52
CA ALA A 42 -2.34 -7.05 -11.38
C ALA A 42 -3.13 -7.78 -10.29
N VAL A 43 -2.55 -7.91 -9.10
CA VAL A 43 -3.19 -8.52 -7.93
C VAL A 43 -3.85 -7.42 -7.11
N CYS A 44 -5.17 -7.31 -7.19
CA CYS A 44 -5.99 -6.30 -6.50
C CYS A 44 -6.84 -6.91 -5.37
N ALA A 45 -6.52 -8.13 -4.96
CA ALA A 45 -7.11 -8.79 -3.80
C ALA A 45 -6.60 -8.17 -2.48
N ARG A 46 -7.28 -8.49 -1.37
CA ARG A 46 -6.83 -8.11 -0.03
C ARG A 46 -5.61 -8.93 0.37
N ASN A 47 -4.80 -8.41 1.28
CA ASN A 47 -3.61 -9.12 1.79
C ASN A 47 -3.94 -10.53 2.29
N ASP A 48 -5.04 -10.69 3.04
CA ASP A 48 -5.48 -11.98 3.59
C ASP A 48 -5.88 -13.01 2.51
N ASP A 49 -6.17 -12.55 1.30
CA ASP A 49 -6.60 -13.40 0.18
C ASP A 49 -5.41 -13.75 -0.76
N LEU A 50 -4.19 -13.30 -0.49
CA LEU A 50 -3.04 -13.48 -1.39
C LEU A 50 -2.61 -14.95 -1.57
N GLU A 51 -2.75 -15.77 -0.53
CA GLU A 51 -2.49 -17.22 -0.65
C GLU A 51 -3.40 -17.88 -1.67
N ASP A 52 -4.68 -17.51 -1.66
CA ASP A 52 -5.69 -18.05 -2.56
C ASP A 52 -5.38 -17.64 -4.00
N VAL A 53 -4.88 -16.42 -4.20
CA VAL A 53 -4.40 -15.95 -5.50
C VAL A 53 -3.23 -16.82 -5.99
N LEU A 54 -2.21 -17.07 -5.16
CA LEU A 54 -1.05 -17.86 -5.57
C LEU A 54 -1.37 -19.32 -5.90
N ARG A 55 -2.44 -19.89 -5.31
CA ARG A 55 -2.92 -21.23 -5.66
C ARG A 55 -3.58 -21.29 -7.04
N LEU A 56 -4.13 -20.18 -7.52
CA LEU A 56 -4.80 -20.07 -8.82
C LEU A 56 -3.87 -19.62 -9.95
N VAL A 57 -2.69 -19.11 -9.62
CA VAL A 57 -1.68 -18.64 -10.59
C VAL A 57 -0.69 -19.78 -10.88
N PRO A 58 -0.58 -20.25 -12.13
CA PRO A 58 0.43 -21.22 -12.54
C PRO A 58 1.85 -20.78 -12.14
N ALA A 59 2.69 -21.72 -11.72
CA ALA A 59 4.01 -21.42 -11.15
C ALA A 59 4.91 -20.62 -12.11
N ASP A 60 4.87 -20.97 -13.39
CA ASP A 60 5.57 -20.30 -14.49
C ASP A 60 5.06 -18.88 -14.78
N ARG A 61 3.85 -18.55 -14.32
CA ARG A 61 3.23 -17.23 -14.45
C ARG A 61 3.41 -16.32 -13.23
N ARG A 62 4.00 -16.82 -12.14
CA ARG A 62 4.18 -16.03 -10.91
C ARG A 62 5.13 -14.83 -11.09
N GLY A 63 6.07 -14.91 -12.03
CA GLY A 63 6.93 -13.79 -12.40
C GLY A 63 6.16 -12.61 -13.02
N ASP A 64 4.93 -12.84 -13.48
CA ASP A 64 4.09 -11.79 -14.06
C ASP A 64 3.24 -11.02 -13.04
N LEU A 65 3.27 -11.43 -11.77
CA LEU A 65 2.45 -10.83 -10.74
C LEU A 65 2.92 -9.40 -10.43
N CYS A 66 1.94 -8.50 -10.41
CA CYS A 66 2.07 -7.09 -10.07
C CYS A 66 1.25 -6.82 -8.81
N PHE A 67 1.90 -6.74 -7.66
CA PHE A 67 1.25 -6.54 -6.36
C PHE A 67 1.04 -5.05 -6.09
N VAL A 68 -0.19 -4.68 -5.70
CA VAL A 68 -0.57 -3.28 -5.41
C VAL A 68 -1.05 -3.08 -3.96
N GLN A 69 -0.71 -4.04 -3.11
CA GLN A 69 -1.13 -4.10 -1.72
C GLN A 69 -0.47 -3.02 -0.86
N ASN A 70 -1.16 -2.64 0.22
CA ASN A 70 -0.61 -1.79 1.28
C ASN A 70 -0.14 -2.64 2.46
N GLY A 71 0.64 -2.05 3.36
CA GLY A 71 1.13 -2.71 4.57
C GLY A 71 2.45 -3.45 4.36
N LEU A 72 2.89 -4.18 5.39
CA LEU A 72 4.17 -4.88 5.37
C LEU A 72 4.02 -6.31 4.83
N LEU A 73 4.44 -6.52 3.58
CA LEU A 73 4.42 -7.82 2.91
C LEU A 73 5.82 -8.38 2.60
N GLY A 74 6.89 -7.69 2.99
CA GLY A 74 8.28 -8.12 2.73
C GLY A 74 8.57 -9.57 3.14
N PRO A 75 8.30 -9.97 4.40
CA PRO A 75 8.48 -11.37 4.83
C PRO A 75 7.63 -12.36 4.01
N TRP A 76 6.38 -11.99 3.70
CA TRP A 76 5.48 -12.82 2.91
C TRP A 76 6.04 -13.07 1.50
N PHE A 77 6.59 -12.04 0.85
CA PHE A 77 7.24 -12.19 -0.46
C PHE A 77 8.49 -13.08 -0.40
N ALA A 78 9.36 -12.88 0.60
CA ALA A 78 10.61 -13.63 0.75
C ALA A 78 10.36 -15.14 0.93
N GLU A 79 9.41 -15.52 1.79
CA GLU A 79 9.02 -16.91 2.02
C GLU A 79 8.50 -17.63 0.76
N ARG A 80 8.05 -16.87 -0.24
CA ARG A 80 7.45 -17.38 -1.49
C ARG A 80 8.35 -17.22 -2.70
N GLY A 81 9.56 -16.70 -2.53
CA GLY A 81 10.47 -16.41 -3.64
C GLY A 81 9.94 -15.33 -4.58
N LEU A 82 9.15 -14.38 -4.07
CA LEU A 82 8.49 -13.32 -4.83
C LEU A 82 9.12 -11.94 -4.58
N GLN A 83 10.33 -11.88 -4.03
CA GLN A 83 11.01 -10.61 -3.74
C GLN A 83 11.26 -9.76 -4.99
N ASP A 84 11.41 -10.41 -6.16
CA ASP A 84 11.66 -9.75 -7.44
C ASP A 84 10.36 -9.49 -8.23
N ALA A 85 9.19 -9.81 -7.66
CA ALA A 85 7.91 -9.54 -8.31
C ALA A 85 7.67 -8.04 -8.47
N THR A 86 6.83 -7.67 -9.43
CA THR A 86 6.47 -6.26 -9.62
C THR A 86 5.63 -5.79 -8.45
N ARG A 87 5.99 -4.66 -7.86
CA ARG A 87 5.28 -4.07 -6.71
C ARG A 87 5.03 -2.60 -6.95
N ALA A 88 3.83 -2.14 -6.61
CA ALA A 88 3.45 -0.74 -6.66
C ALA A 88 3.00 -0.25 -5.29
N LEU A 89 3.57 0.89 -4.91
CA LEU A 89 3.19 1.63 -3.72
C LEU A 89 2.18 2.70 -4.12
N LEU A 90 0.89 2.37 -4.14
CA LEU A 90 -0.15 3.24 -4.72
C LEU A 90 -0.51 4.45 -3.85
N TYR A 91 -0.37 5.67 -4.37
CA TYR A 91 -0.85 6.90 -3.75
C TYR A 91 -2.02 7.46 -4.55
N PHE A 92 -3.17 6.78 -4.51
CA PHE A 92 -4.42 7.31 -5.04
C PHE A 92 -5.61 6.79 -4.25
N ALA A 93 -6.74 7.47 -4.37
CA ALA A 93 -8.02 7.04 -3.82
C ALA A 93 -9.04 6.75 -4.92
N VAL A 94 -9.96 5.84 -4.60
CA VAL A 94 -11.19 5.62 -5.36
C VAL A 94 -12.32 5.79 -4.36
N PRO A 95 -13.00 6.96 -4.33
CA PRO A 95 -13.92 7.30 -3.25
C PRO A 95 -15.10 6.34 -3.21
N SER A 96 -15.63 5.96 -4.37
CA SER A 96 -16.72 4.99 -4.52
C SER A 96 -16.53 4.14 -5.78
N ARG A 97 -17.25 3.01 -5.88
CA ARG A 97 -17.18 2.15 -7.08
C ARG A 97 -17.66 2.94 -8.31
N GLY A 98 -16.83 2.98 -9.34
CA GLY A 98 -17.12 3.70 -10.59
C GLY A 98 -16.75 5.18 -10.57
N ALA A 99 -16.30 5.72 -9.43
CA ALA A 99 -15.74 7.06 -9.38
C ALA A 99 -14.38 7.12 -10.08
N ALA A 100 -14.03 8.31 -10.57
CA ALA A 100 -12.70 8.60 -11.07
C ALA A 100 -11.65 8.41 -9.96
N VAL A 101 -10.43 8.12 -10.38
CA VAL A 101 -9.30 8.04 -9.46
C VAL A 101 -8.87 9.44 -9.05
N GLU A 102 -8.61 9.61 -7.75
CA GLU A 102 -8.02 10.83 -7.19
C GLU A 102 -6.54 10.56 -6.91
N ASP A 103 -5.66 11.18 -7.69
CA ASP A 103 -4.21 11.04 -7.49
C ASP A 103 -3.76 11.74 -6.21
N GLY A 104 -3.19 10.97 -5.28
CA GLY A 104 -2.56 11.50 -4.06
C GLY A 104 -1.11 11.92 -4.30
N GLY A 105 -0.53 11.51 -5.42
CA GLY A 105 0.85 11.73 -5.84
C GLY A 105 1.87 10.95 -5.01
N GLY A 106 2.98 10.57 -5.66
CA GLY A 106 4.04 9.78 -5.03
C GLY A 106 3.91 8.27 -5.25
N THR A 107 3.07 7.84 -6.20
CA THR A 107 3.03 6.42 -6.58
C THR A 107 4.38 6.01 -7.16
N VAL A 108 4.96 4.93 -6.63
CA VAL A 108 6.21 4.34 -7.14
C VAL A 108 6.02 2.87 -7.44
N VAL A 109 6.76 2.37 -8.44
CA VAL A 109 6.67 0.99 -8.90
C VAL A 109 8.09 0.44 -9.07
N THR A 110 8.28 -0.85 -8.77
CA THR A 110 9.54 -1.56 -9.01
C THR A 110 9.28 -2.97 -9.53
N GLY A 111 10.26 -3.59 -10.19
CA GLY A 111 10.20 -4.94 -10.72
C GLY A 111 9.96 -5.06 -12.24
N PRO A 112 9.83 -6.29 -12.77
CA PRO A 112 9.87 -6.57 -14.21
C PRO A 112 8.82 -5.85 -15.06
N TRP A 113 7.61 -5.68 -14.52
CA TRP A 113 6.46 -5.06 -15.20
C TRP A 113 6.23 -3.61 -14.76
N ALA A 114 7.22 -2.98 -14.11
CA ALA A 114 7.06 -1.65 -13.55
C ALA A 114 6.70 -0.60 -14.60
N GLU A 115 7.37 -0.59 -15.75
CA GLU A 115 7.08 0.33 -16.86
C GLU A 115 5.66 0.16 -17.41
N ALA A 116 5.21 -1.08 -17.56
CA ALA A 116 3.86 -1.39 -18.02
C ALA A 116 2.80 -0.90 -17.02
N LEU A 117 3.04 -1.10 -15.72
CA LEU A 117 2.14 -0.65 -14.67
C LEU A 117 2.14 0.87 -14.50
N VAL A 118 3.30 1.54 -14.61
CA VAL A 118 3.38 3.01 -14.64
C VAL A 118 2.62 3.58 -15.82
N THR A 119 2.79 3.01 -17.02
CA THR A 119 2.03 3.40 -18.21
C THR A 119 0.53 3.24 -17.97
N ARG A 120 0.10 2.10 -17.41
CA ARG A 120 -1.31 1.84 -17.07
C ARG A 120 -1.87 2.87 -16.08
N LEU A 121 -1.13 3.18 -15.02
CA LEU A 121 -1.53 4.18 -14.04
C LEU A 121 -1.64 5.58 -14.66
N GLY A 122 -0.71 5.94 -15.56
CA GLY A 122 -0.74 7.19 -16.31
C GLY A 122 -1.96 7.34 -17.21
N GLN A 123 -2.42 6.26 -17.85
CA GLN A 123 -3.68 6.25 -18.62
C GLN A 123 -4.91 6.57 -17.74
N GLY A 124 -4.81 6.32 -16.43
CA GLY A 124 -5.81 6.68 -15.42
C GLY A 124 -5.64 8.04 -14.77
N GLY A 125 -4.67 8.86 -15.21
CA GLY A 125 -4.36 10.14 -14.59
C GLY A 125 -3.61 10.04 -13.25
N VAL A 126 -3.02 8.88 -12.93
CA VAL A 126 -2.19 8.71 -11.72
C VAL A 126 -0.73 8.91 -12.08
N ALA A 127 -0.08 9.91 -11.47
CA ALA A 127 1.35 10.10 -11.63
C ALA A 127 2.11 8.98 -10.89
N ALA A 128 2.90 8.22 -11.65
CA ALA A 128 3.72 7.13 -11.12
C ALA A 128 5.12 7.15 -11.74
N GLN A 129 6.09 6.58 -11.02
CA GLN A 129 7.48 6.46 -11.49
C GLN A 129 8.05 5.09 -11.17
N VAL A 130 8.92 4.60 -12.06
CA VAL A 130 9.74 3.41 -11.78
C VAL A 130 10.90 3.80 -10.87
N VAL A 131 11.16 3.01 -9.84
CA VAL A 131 12.24 3.23 -8.87
C VAL A 131 13.03 1.95 -8.63
N SER A 132 14.25 2.11 -8.11
CA SER A 132 15.07 0.97 -7.67
C SER A 132 14.41 0.24 -6.50
N ALA A 133 14.68 -1.07 -6.36
CA ALA A 133 14.16 -1.88 -5.26
C ALA A 133 14.53 -1.29 -3.88
N ALA A 134 15.77 -0.84 -3.71
CA ALA A 134 16.23 -0.22 -2.46
C ALA A 134 15.44 1.06 -2.11
N ARG A 135 15.15 1.91 -3.11
CA ARG A 135 14.31 3.10 -2.92
C ARG A 135 12.87 2.71 -2.60
N PHE A 136 12.33 1.71 -3.30
CA PHE A 136 10.99 1.20 -3.06
C PHE A 136 10.80 0.74 -1.61
N GLU A 137 11.73 -0.03 -1.05
CA GLU A 137 11.59 -0.53 0.32
C GLU A 137 11.62 0.60 1.36
N ALA A 138 12.47 1.61 1.19
CA ALA A 138 12.50 2.77 2.07
C ALA A 138 11.18 3.55 2.01
N GLU A 139 10.64 3.78 0.82
CA GLU A 139 9.34 4.46 0.65
C GLU A 139 8.17 3.60 1.17
N ALA A 140 8.25 2.27 1.06
CA ALA A 140 7.24 1.36 1.60
C ALA A 140 7.18 1.42 3.13
N VAL A 141 8.34 1.50 3.81
CA VAL A 141 8.40 1.72 5.27
C VAL A 141 7.83 3.08 5.63
N GLU A 142 8.17 4.14 4.89
CA GLU A 142 7.61 5.48 5.13
C GLU A 142 6.08 5.50 5.00
N LYS A 143 5.53 4.87 3.96
CA LYS A 143 4.06 4.76 3.81
C LYS A 143 3.40 3.89 4.88
N LEU A 144 4.09 2.84 5.33
CA LEU A 144 3.63 2.02 6.44
C LEU A 144 3.52 2.88 7.70
N LEU A 145 4.54 3.67 8.02
CA LEU A 145 4.54 4.61 9.14
C LEU A 145 3.38 5.61 9.01
N TRP A 146 3.24 6.26 7.84
CA TRP A 146 2.12 7.17 7.59
C TRP A 146 0.77 6.51 7.89
N SER A 147 0.56 5.31 7.35
CA SER A 147 -0.69 4.57 7.48
C SER A 147 -0.98 4.14 8.92
N CYS A 148 0.07 3.81 9.68
CA CYS A 148 -0.05 3.39 11.07
C CYS A 148 -0.33 4.59 11.99
N VAL A 149 0.48 5.66 11.86
CA VAL A 149 0.40 6.89 12.66
C VAL A 149 -0.92 7.61 12.41
N PHE A 150 -1.19 8.02 11.18
CA PHE A 150 -2.40 8.80 10.86
C PHE A 150 -3.65 7.92 10.92
N GLY A 151 -3.54 6.63 10.60
CA GLY A 151 -4.66 5.70 10.75
C GLY A 151 -5.11 5.56 12.20
N LEU A 152 -4.16 5.39 13.13
CA LEU A 152 -4.46 5.27 14.56
C LEU A 152 -4.93 6.58 15.16
N LEU A 153 -4.25 7.70 14.89
CA LEU A 153 -4.65 9.00 15.42
C LEU A 153 -6.04 9.43 14.90
N ALA A 154 -6.34 9.20 13.62
CA ALA A 154 -7.68 9.47 13.10
C ALA A 154 -8.74 8.58 13.76
N GLU A 155 -8.42 7.32 14.05
CA GLU A 155 -9.33 6.42 14.77
C GLU A 155 -9.59 6.88 16.21
N VAL A 156 -8.56 7.34 16.92
CA VAL A 156 -8.68 7.81 18.32
C VAL A 156 -9.42 9.14 18.39
N TYR A 157 -9.01 10.12 17.58
CA TYR A 157 -9.53 11.49 17.66
C TYR A 157 -10.74 11.77 16.78
N LYS A 158 -11.15 10.80 15.93
CA LYS A 158 -12.23 10.94 14.94
C LYS A 158 -12.08 12.20 14.08
N ALA A 159 -10.84 12.49 13.70
CA ALA A 159 -10.45 13.73 13.02
C ALA A 159 -9.71 13.43 11.70
N PRO A 160 -9.90 14.27 10.67
CA PRO A 160 -9.19 14.14 9.41
C PRO A 160 -7.70 14.50 9.58
N VAL A 161 -6.86 13.99 8.68
CA VAL A 161 -5.40 14.14 8.79
C VAL A 161 -4.94 15.60 8.78
N GLY A 162 -5.67 16.49 8.10
CA GLY A 162 -5.37 17.93 8.09
C GLY A 162 -5.53 18.61 9.46
N GLN A 163 -6.48 18.15 10.28
CA GLN A 163 -6.63 18.63 11.65
C GLN A 163 -5.54 18.07 12.56
N LEU A 164 -5.21 16.78 12.39
CA LEU A 164 -4.20 16.09 13.20
C LEU A 164 -2.81 16.72 13.07
N ILE A 165 -2.40 17.14 11.86
CA ILE A 165 -1.09 17.78 11.67
C ILE A 165 -0.95 19.14 12.39
N VAL A 166 -2.07 19.77 12.73
CA VAL A 166 -2.10 21.02 13.51
C VAL A 166 -2.17 20.71 15.01
N GLU A 167 -3.11 19.87 15.43
CA GLU A 167 -3.46 19.70 16.84
C GLU A 167 -2.66 18.62 17.57
N ARG A 168 -2.01 17.71 16.83
CA ARG A 168 -1.39 16.49 17.37
C ARG A 168 0.05 16.30 16.89
N ARG A 169 0.74 17.38 16.51
CA ARG A 169 2.10 17.32 15.94
C ARG A 169 3.11 16.60 16.84
N ALA A 170 3.04 16.82 18.15
CA ALA A 170 3.92 16.15 19.13
C ALA A 170 3.67 14.63 19.18
N GLU A 171 2.39 14.20 19.16
CA GLU A 171 2.03 12.79 19.11
C GLU A 171 2.43 12.14 17.79
N ILE A 172 2.27 12.85 16.67
CA ILE A 172 2.73 12.38 15.36
C ILE A 172 4.24 12.10 15.40
N SER A 173 5.03 13.03 15.94
CA SER A 173 6.49 12.85 16.07
C SER A 173 6.80 11.65 16.96
N THR A 174 6.26 11.63 18.17
CA THR A 174 6.54 10.59 19.17
C THR A 174 6.15 9.20 18.65
N LEU A 175 4.96 9.08 18.07
CA LEU A 175 4.49 7.80 17.54
C LEU A 175 5.32 7.36 16.31
N THR A 176 5.73 8.31 15.46
CA THR A 176 6.61 7.99 14.32
C THR A 176 7.95 7.45 14.81
N ASP A 177 8.57 8.08 15.81
CA ASP A 177 9.85 7.66 16.37
C ASP A 177 9.74 6.28 17.04
N GLU A 178 8.71 6.06 17.85
CA GLU A 178 8.42 4.76 18.48
C GLU A 178 8.31 3.63 17.45
N LEU A 179 7.52 3.84 16.39
CA LEU A 179 7.33 2.82 15.35
C LEU A 179 8.58 2.64 14.49
N LEU A 180 9.35 3.71 14.25
CA LEU A 180 10.59 3.63 13.50
C LEU A 180 11.64 2.78 14.24
N ASP A 181 11.72 2.90 15.56
CA ASP A 181 12.62 2.07 16.37
C ASP A 181 12.24 0.58 16.30
N VAL A 182 10.94 0.27 16.35
CA VAL A 182 10.46 -1.12 16.18
C VAL A 182 10.75 -1.64 14.77
N ALA A 183 10.60 -0.80 13.74
CA ALA A 183 10.93 -1.17 12.37
C ALA A 183 12.44 -1.45 12.22
N ALA A 184 13.30 -0.61 12.81
CA ALA A 184 14.74 -0.77 12.77
C ALA A 184 15.21 -2.05 13.47
N GLU A 185 14.66 -2.37 14.65
CA GLU A 185 14.94 -3.62 15.37
C GLU A 185 14.55 -4.86 14.56
N ALA A 186 13.49 -4.77 13.76
CA ALA A 186 13.07 -5.82 12.84
C ALA A 186 13.88 -5.88 11.53
N GLY A 187 14.90 -5.03 11.38
CA GLY A 187 15.76 -4.99 10.20
C GLY A 187 15.12 -4.35 8.96
N LEU A 188 14.04 -3.59 9.12
CA LEU A 188 13.44 -2.85 8.00
C LEU A 188 14.33 -1.66 7.59
N PRO A 189 14.39 -1.32 6.29
CA PRO A 189 15.19 -0.21 5.83
C PRO A 189 14.67 1.11 6.41
N ARG A 190 15.59 1.89 6.98
CA ARG A 190 15.26 3.18 7.59
C ARG A 190 15.07 4.25 6.50
N PRO A 191 13.89 4.90 6.42
CA PRO A 191 13.71 6.09 5.59
C PRO A 191 14.69 7.18 6.03
N GLN A 192 15.32 7.86 5.07
CA GLN A 192 16.38 8.85 5.34
C GLN A 192 15.81 10.26 5.55
N GLY A 193 16.52 11.12 6.29
CA GLY A 193 16.17 12.54 6.48
C GLY A 193 14.93 12.77 7.37
N ASP A 194 14.24 13.89 7.16
CA ASP A 194 13.08 14.31 7.97
C ASP A 194 11.81 13.51 7.62
N VAL A 195 11.66 12.34 8.24
CA VAL A 195 10.50 11.46 8.05
C VAL A 195 9.22 12.16 8.53
N VAL A 196 9.21 12.69 9.76
CA VAL A 196 8.03 13.34 10.35
C VAL A 196 7.54 14.49 9.49
N GLY A 197 8.45 15.36 9.01
CA GLY A 197 8.11 16.46 8.13
C GLY A 197 7.47 16.00 6.81
N ARG A 198 7.98 14.93 6.20
CA ARG A 198 7.39 14.37 4.97
C ARG A 198 6.02 13.74 5.22
N LEU A 199 5.84 13.03 6.33
CA LEU A 199 4.54 12.48 6.71
C LEU A 199 3.50 13.59 6.89
N VAL A 200 3.87 14.69 7.55
CA VAL A 200 3.03 15.88 7.71
C VAL A 200 2.75 16.56 6.37
N ALA A 201 3.78 16.73 5.53
CA ALA A 201 3.64 17.37 4.22
C ALA A 201 2.70 16.59 3.29
N TYR A 202 2.77 15.25 3.31
CA TYR A 202 1.83 14.43 2.55
C TYR A 202 0.40 14.57 3.09
N SER A 203 0.20 14.51 4.41
CA SER A 203 -1.12 14.71 5.02
C SER A 203 -1.73 16.08 4.69
N ALA A 204 -0.90 17.13 4.56
CA ALA A 204 -1.35 18.46 4.15
C ALA A 204 -1.89 18.52 2.71
N ARG A 205 -1.49 17.58 1.83
CA ARG A 205 -2.01 17.48 0.44
C ARG A 205 -3.39 16.83 0.37
N ILE A 206 -3.77 16.07 1.40
CA ILE A 206 -5.05 15.37 1.49
C ILE A 206 -5.77 15.71 2.81
N PRO A 207 -5.99 17.00 3.10
CA PRO A 207 -6.37 17.45 4.45
C PRO A 207 -7.73 16.94 4.92
N SER A 208 -8.63 16.57 4.00
CA SER A 208 -9.95 16.01 4.28
C SER A 208 -9.95 14.49 4.45
N TYR A 209 -8.83 13.80 4.20
CA TYR A 209 -8.79 12.34 4.27
C TYR A 209 -9.04 11.85 5.69
N GLN A 210 -10.00 10.93 5.80
CA GLN A 210 -10.34 10.25 7.05
C GLN A 210 -9.57 8.93 7.13
N GLY A 211 -8.56 8.93 8.01
CA GLY A 211 -7.82 7.73 8.37
C GLY A 211 -8.66 6.75 9.19
N GLY A 212 -8.07 5.61 9.52
CA GLY A 212 -8.66 4.64 10.45
C GLY A 212 -7.82 3.39 10.54
N LEU A 213 -8.12 2.56 11.55
CA LEU A 213 -7.47 1.26 11.70
C LEU A 213 -7.96 0.29 10.62
N LYS A 214 -7.05 -0.11 9.73
CA LYS A 214 -7.31 -1.03 8.61
C LYS A 214 -6.21 -2.06 8.55
N GLU A 215 -6.53 -3.27 8.06
CA GLU A 215 -5.53 -4.31 7.77
C GLU A 215 -4.59 -4.56 8.96
N LEU A 216 -5.16 -4.68 10.17
CA LEU A 216 -4.41 -4.66 11.42
C LEU A 216 -3.18 -5.60 11.42
N PRO A 217 -3.27 -6.88 10.98
CA PRO A 217 -2.12 -7.79 10.95
C PRO A 217 -0.94 -7.28 10.10
N TRP A 218 -1.21 -6.42 9.12
CA TRP A 218 -0.25 -5.90 8.14
C TRP A 218 0.21 -4.47 8.43
N ARG A 219 -0.33 -3.85 9.49
CA ARG A 219 -0.10 -2.46 9.89
C ARG A 219 0.20 -2.36 11.38
N ASN A 220 -0.61 -1.64 12.17
CA ASN A 220 -0.39 -1.45 13.62
C ASN A 220 -0.24 -2.77 14.38
N GLY A 221 -0.98 -3.83 14.00
CA GLY A 221 -0.85 -5.16 14.62
C GLY A 221 0.51 -5.82 14.40
N TRP A 222 1.17 -5.54 13.27
CA TRP A 222 2.54 -6.03 13.03
C TRP A 222 3.55 -5.44 14.03
N PHE A 223 3.40 -4.16 14.34
CA PHE A 223 4.22 -3.47 15.34
C PHE A 223 3.92 -3.98 16.75
N LEU A 224 2.62 -4.09 17.12
CA LEU A 224 2.20 -4.60 18.42
C LEU A 224 2.71 -6.02 18.71
N ALA A 225 2.71 -6.89 17.70
CA ALA A 225 3.20 -8.26 17.83
C ALA A 225 4.72 -8.34 18.12
N ARG A 226 5.47 -7.26 17.89
CA ARG A 226 6.92 -7.18 18.16
C ARG A 226 7.21 -6.49 19.48
N ARG A 227 6.66 -5.29 19.62
CA ARG A 227 6.86 -4.48 20.82
C ARG A 227 5.73 -3.49 20.97
N VAL A 228 5.15 -3.46 22.17
CA VAL A 228 4.24 -2.40 22.57
C VAL A 228 5.09 -1.23 23.08
N THR A 229 5.02 -0.09 22.38
CA THR A 229 5.67 1.16 22.79
C THR A 229 4.68 2.03 23.57
N PRO A 230 5.15 2.98 24.40
CA PRO A 230 4.29 3.71 25.34
C PRO A 230 3.09 4.41 24.69
N LEU A 231 3.31 5.28 23.69
CA LEU A 231 2.23 6.02 23.06
C LEU A 231 1.41 5.13 22.13
N HIS A 232 2.05 4.29 21.32
CA HIS A 232 1.34 3.35 20.44
C HIS A 232 0.38 2.44 21.22
N GLY A 233 0.85 1.83 22.32
CA GLY A 233 0.05 0.96 23.17
C GLY A 233 -1.11 1.69 23.83
N ALA A 234 -0.86 2.89 24.37
CA ALA A 234 -1.89 3.72 24.99
C ALA A 234 -3.00 4.11 24.00
N LEU A 235 -2.64 4.52 22.78
CA LEU A 235 -3.60 4.87 21.74
C LEU A 235 -4.38 3.65 21.24
N MET A 236 -3.72 2.51 21.05
CA MET A 236 -4.38 1.26 20.64
C MET A 236 -5.41 0.78 21.67
N ALA A 237 -5.11 0.92 22.97
CA ALA A 237 -6.06 0.58 24.04
C ALA A 237 -7.34 1.43 23.98
N GLN A 238 -7.23 2.72 23.66
CA GLN A 238 -8.38 3.62 23.50
C GLN A 238 -9.30 3.20 22.34
N THR A 239 -8.74 2.67 21.25
CA THR A 239 -9.54 2.19 20.11
C THR A 239 -10.31 0.90 20.41
N THR A 240 -9.86 0.11 21.38
CA THR A 240 -10.51 -1.15 21.79
C THR A 240 -11.60 -0.88 22.83
N ALA A 241 -11.39 0.07 23.73
CA ALA A 241 -12.37 0.48 24.74
C ALA A 241 -13.59 1.22 24.15
N ALA A 242 -13.48 1.74 22.93
CA ALA A 242 -14.54 2.46 22.22
C ALA A 242 -15.45 1.54 21.35
N ARG A 243 -15.31 0.22 21.46
CA ARG A 243 -16.11 -0.80 20.76
C ARG A 243 -16.89 -1.64 21.74
#